data_AF-A0A8K0UKV2-F1
#
_entry.id   AF-A0A8K0UKV2-F1
#
_cell.length_a   1.000
_cell.length_b   1.000
_cell.length_c   1.000
_cell.angle_alpha   90.00
_cell.angle_beta   90.00
_cell.angle_gamma   90.00
#
_symmetry.space_group_name_H-M   'P 1'
#
loop_
_entity.id
_entity.type
_entity.pdbx_description
1 polymer ?
#
loop_
_entity_poly.entity_id
_entity_poly.type
_entity_poly.pdbx_seq_one_letter_code
_entity_poly.pdbx_strand_id
1 'polypeptide(L)'
;GYPKRLRQLANTINRPQLPRMVSRFLYAQDHPDIPLDNDAALPSEYLVDPRVFKFVHTSATSTYYAPSDLSGINGMRRERIRSTCSWRNG
;
A
#
# COMPACT_ATOMS: atom_id res chain seq x y z
N GLY A 1 -3.59 3.57 -17.03
CA GLY A 1 -4.11 3.51 -15.64
C GLY A 1 -3.87 2.10 -15.09
N TYR A 2 -3.71 1.95 -13.78
CA TYR A 2 -3.42 0.64 -13.17
C TYR A 2 -4.62 -0.33 -13.27
N PRO A 3 -4.35 -1.64 -13.34
CA PRO A 3 -5.40 -2.65 -13.37
C PRO A 3 -6.13 -2.74 -12.03
N LYS A 4 -7.41 -3.13 -12.08
CA LYS A 4 -8.31 -3.20 -10.92
C LYS A 4 -8.33 -4.56 -10.22
N ARG A 5 -7.73 -5.59 -10.85
CA ARG A 5 -7.55 -6.92 -10.25
C ARG A 5 -6.19 -7.00 -9.58
N LEU A 6 -6.16 -7.62 -8.40
CA LEU A 6 -4.96 -7.64 -7.57
C LEU A 6 -3.84 -8.45 -8.23
N ARG A 7 -4.16 -9.59 -8.87
CA ARG A 7 -3.16 -10.36 -9.66
C ARG A 7 -2.59 -9.58 -10.84
N GLN A 8 -3.43 -8.84 -11.56
CA GLN A 8 -2.97 -8.02 -12.68
C GLN A 8 -2.07 -6.88 -12.17
N LEU A 9 -2.45 -6.25 -11.06
CA LEU A 9 -1.64 -5.20 -10.42
C LEU A 9 -0.28 -5.74 -9.99
N ALA A 10 -0.27 -6.89 -9.32
CA ALA A 10 0.92 -7.61 -8.89
C ALA A 10 1.93 -7.80 -10.04
N ASN A 11 1.43 -8.23 -11.21
CA ASN A 11 2.26 -8.38 -12.41
C ASN A 11 2.78 -7.03 -12.92
N THR A 12 1.93 -6.00 -12.98
CA THR A 12 2.35 -4.67 -13.49
C THR A 12 3.40 -3.99 -12.62
N ILE A 13 3.43 -4.25 -11.31
CA ILE A 13 4.43 -3.69 -10.39
C ILE A 13 5.59 -4.66 -10.11
N ASN A 14 5.66 -5.78 -10.84
CA ASN A 14 6.66 -6.84 -10.66
C ASN A 14 6.73 -7.39 -9.22
N ARG A 15 5.58 -7.53 -8.56
CA ARG A 15 5.45 -8.08 -7.20
C ARG A 15 4.41 -9.20 -7.15
N PRO A 16 4.73 -10.42 -7.62
CA PRO A 16 3.76 -11.52 -7.69
C PRO A 16 3.24 -11.97 -6.30
N GLN A 17 3.96 -11.65 -5.23
CA GLN A 17 3.58 -11.96 -3.85
C GLN A 17 2.51 -11.01 -3.29
N LEU A 18 2.19 -9.91 -3.99
CA LEU A 18 1.23 -8.90 -3.54
C LEU A 18 -0.13 -9.48 -3.11
N PRO A 19 -0.75 -10.44 -3.84
CA PRO A 19 -2.02 -11.02 -3.41
C PRO A 19 -1.93 -11.69 -2.04
N ARG A 20 -0.89 -12.52 -1.81
CA ARG A 20 -0.65 -13.16 -0.51
C ARG A 20 -0.48 -12.13 0.61
N MET A 21 0.24 -11.04 0.35
CA MET A 21 0.45 -9.98 1.34
C MET A 21 -0.86 -9.28 1.73
N VAL A 22 -1.71 -8.97 0.74
CA VAL A 22 -3.02 -8.34 1.00
C VAL A 22 -3.95 -9.29 1.76
N SER A 23 -4.00 -10.56 1.37
CA SER A 23 -4.78 -11.58 2.09
C SER A 23 -4.35 -11.69 3.56
N ARG A 24 -3.03 -11.70 3.83
CA ARG A 24 -2.49 -11.73 5.19
C ARG A 24 -2.81 -10.47 5.97
N PHE A 25 -2.73 -9.31 5.31
CA PHE A 25 -3.09 -8.04 5.93
C PHE A 25 -4.57 -8.03 6.35
N LEU A 26 -5.48 -8.44 5.47
CA LEU A 26 -6.91 -8.51 5.78
C LEU A 26 -7.19 -9.48 6.94
N TYR A 27 -6.60 -10.67 6.90
CA TYR A 27 -6.73 -11.63 7.99
C TYR A 27 -6.26 -11.07 9.34
N ALA A 28 -5.13 -10.37 9.37
CA ALA A 28 -4.62 -9.74 10.58
C ALA A 28 -5.49 -8.58 11.08
N GLN A 29 -6.27 -7.92 10.22
CA GLN A 29 -7.24 -6.90 10.63
C GLN A 29 -8.48 -7.53 11.27
N ASP A 30 -8.97 -8.66 10.72
CA ASP A 30 -10.15 -9.35 11.23
C ASP A 30 -9.86 -10.16 12.51
N HIS A 31 -8.61 -10.59 12.71
CA HIS A 31 -8.17 -11.40 13.84
C HIS A 31 -6.97 -10.77 14.59
N PRO A 32 -7.16 -9.62 15.27
CA PRO A 32 -6.07 -8.90 15.92
C PRO A 32 -5.38 -9.69 17.05
N ASP A 33 -6.11 -10.62 17.68
CA ASP A 33 -5.61 -11.43 18.80
C ASP A 33 -4.84 -12.67 18.35
N ILE A 34 -4.85 -12.99 17.05
CA ILE A 34 -4.20 -14.19 16.50
C ILE A 34 -2.86 -13.76 15.88
N PRO A 35 -1.71 -14.08 16.52
CA PRO A 35 -0.42 -13.79 15.93
C PRO A 35 -0.24 -14.60 14.64
N LEU A 36 -0.03 -13.89 13.52
CA LEU A 36 0.11 -14.51 12.21
C LEU A 36 1.60 -14.69 11.85
N ASP A 37 2.09 -15.92 11.96
CA ASP A 37 3.43 -16.28 11.52
C ASP A 37 3.62 -16.09 10.01
N ASN A 38 4.88 -15.96 9.58
CA ASN A 38 5.20 -15.68 8.17
C ASN A 38 4.75 -16.78 7.20
N ASP A 39 4.70 -18.02 7.67
CA ASP A 39 4.37 -19.20 6.88
C ASP A 39 3.03 -19.82 7.24
N ALA A 40 2.23 -19.15 8.09
CA ALA A 40 0.89 -19.60 8.42
C ALA A 40 0.01 -19.66 7.15
N ALA A 41 -0.65 -20.80 6.95
CA ALA A 41 -1.62 -20.97 5.88
C ALA A 41 -2.88 -20.16 6.20
N LEU A 42 -3.36 -19.38 5.23
CA LEU A 42 -4.60 -18.62 5.37
C LEU A 42 -5.81 -19.48 4.98
N PRO A 43 -6.98 -19.26 5.62
CA PRO A 43 -8.23 -19.85 5.17
C PRO A 43 -8.52 -19.49 3.70
N SER A 44 -9.19 -20.41 2.99
CA SER A 44 -9.44 -20.30 1.54
C SER A 44 -10.24 -19.06 1.13
N GLU A 45 -11.06 -18.53 2.04
CA GLU A 45 -11.84 -17.29 1.86
C GLU A 45 -10.96 -16.04 1.66
N TYR A 46 -9.76 -16.01 2.23
CA TYR A 46 -8.80 -14.92 2.06
C TYR A 46 -7.94 -15.06 0.79
N LEU A 47 -7.93 -16.24 0.14
CA LEU A 47 -7.11 -16.53 -1.05
C LEU A 47 -7.74 -16.06 -2.38
N VAL A 48 -8.93 -15.47 -2.32
CA VAL A 48 -9.64 -14.93 -3.49
C VAL A 48 -8.86 -13.75 -4.07
N ASP A 49 -8.88 -13.56 -5.40
CA ASP A 49 -8.35 -12.37 -6.11
C ASP A 49 -9.45 -11.32 -6.18
N PRO A 50 -9.63 -10.47 -5.15
CA PRO A 50 -10.78 -9.60 -5.08
C PRO A 50 -10.57 -8.47 -6.10
N ARG A 51 -11.66 -7.85 -6.55
CA ARG A 51 -11.55 -6.52 -7.19
C ARG A 51 -11.28 -5.49 -6.10
N VAL A 52 -10.05 -5.48 -5.57
CA VAL A 52 -9.74 -4.75 -4.34
C VAL A 52 -9.76 -3.24 -4.54
N PHE A 53 -9.37 -2.75 -5.72
CA PHE A 53 -9.07 -1.33 -5.86
C PHE A 53 -9.98 -0.64 -6.88
N LYS A 54 -10.74 0.35 -6.39
CA LYS A 54 -11.44 1.33 -7.24
C LYS A 54 -10.41 2.25 -7.93
N PHE A 55 -9.33 2.60 -7.23
CA PHE A 55 -8.24 3.45 -7.71
C PHE A 55 -6.88 3.04 -7.09
N VAL A 56 -5.80 3.18 -7.85
CA VAL A 56 -4.41 3.07 -7.37
C VAL A 56 -3.82 4.47 -7.39
N HIS A 57 -3.31 4.94 -6.26
CA HIS A 57 -2.71 6.27 -6.14
C HIS A 57 -1.19 6.17 -6.19
N THR A 58 -0.56 6.88 -7.12
CA THR A 58 0.90 6.97 -7.24
C THR A 58 1.49 8.13 -6.46
N SER A 59 0.72 8.79 -5.62
CA SER A 59 1.23 9.85 -4.74
C SER A 59 0.45 9.89 -3.45
N ALA A 60 1.13 10.22 -2.37
CA ALA A 60 0.54 10.53 -1.07
C ALA A 60 0.88 11.98 -0.70
N THR A 61 0.04 12.60 0.11
CA THR A 61 0.30 13.94 0.66
C THR A 61 0.43 13.81 2.16
N SER A 62 1.51 14.33 2.74
CA SER A 62 1.73 14.37 4.19
C SER A 62 1.70 15.82 4.64
N THR A 63 0.94 16.09 5.71
CA THR A 63 0.89 17.40 6.35
C THR A 63 1.45 17.25 7.76
N TYR A 64 2.46 18.03 8.12
CA TYR A 64 3.13 17.95 9.43
C TYR A 64 3.59 19.33 9.91
N TYR A 65 3.88 19.43 11.20
CA TYR A 65 4.38 20.65 11.83
C TYR A 65 5.91 20.65 11.84
N ALA A 66 6.51 21.70 11.30
CA ALA A 66 7.96 21.90 11.17
C ALA A 66 8.35 23.28 11.74
N PRO A 67 8.53 23.39 13.08
CA PRO A 67 8.73 24.67 13.76
C PRO A 67 10.04 25.37 13.41
N SER A 68 11.04 24.62 12.95
CA SER A 68 12.39 25.11 12.63
C SER A 68 12.57 25.59 11.19
N ASP A 69 11.59 25.38 10.31
CA ASP A 69 11.77 25.58 8.87
C ASP A 69 11.21 26.95 8.42
N LEU A 70 12.07 27.77 7.80
CA LEU A 70 11.94 29.22 7.45
C LEU A 70 10.79 29.62 6.50
N SER A 71 9.84 28.74 6.22
CA SER A 71 8.78 28.98 5.22
C SER A 71 7.38 28.66 5.77
N GLY A 72 6.64 29.71 6.16
CA GLY A 72 5.17 29.67 6.31
C GLY A 72 4.62 30.09 7.68
N ILE A 73 3.56 30.90 7.66
CA ILE A 73 2.76 31.32 8.83
C ILE A 73 2.29 30.06 9.60
N ASN A 74 2.60 30.00 10.89
CA ASN A 74 2.26 28.93 11.85
C ASN A 74 3.01 27.60 11.71
N GLY A 75 4.12 27.50 10.97
CA GLY A 75 5.00 26.32 11.00
C GLY A 75 4.40 25.01 10.46
N MET A 76 3.27 25.04 9.74
CA MET A 76 2.70 23.86 9.09
C MET A 76 3.27 23.66 7.67
N ARG A 77 3.57 22.41 7.32
CA ARG A 77 4.08 22.00 6.01
C ARG A 77 3.21 20.92 5.38
N ARG A 78 3.13 20.96 4.05
CA ARG A 78 2.45 19.95 3.24
C ARG A 78 3.37 19.51 2.11
N GLU A 79 3.72 18.24 2.11
CA GLU A 79 4.57 17.63 1.10
C GLU A 79 3.78 16.62 0.27
N ARG A 80 4.07 16.54 -1.02
CA ARG A 80 3.49 15.55 -1.92
C ARG A 80 4.56 14.54 -2.34
N ILE A 81 4.48 13.36 -1.75
CA ILE A 81 5.36 12.23 -2.02
C ILE A 81 4.83 11.51 -3.26
N ARG A 82 5.65 11.40 -4.30
CA ARG A 82 5.29 10.71 -5.55
C ARG A 82 6.04 9.39 -5.66
N SER A 83 5.32 8.33 -6.01
CA SER A 83 5.89 7.08 -6.49
C SER A 83 6.23 7.24 -7.97
N THR A 84 7.51 7.12 -8.31
CA THR A 84 8.00 7.27 -9.68
C THR A 84 8.11 5.88 -10.32
N CYS A 85 7.37 5.59 -11.39
CA CYS A 85 7.40 4.23 -11.98
C CYS A 85 8.79 3.78 -12.46
N SER A 86 9.71 4.70 -12.75
CA SER A 86 11.06 4.44 -13.26
C SER A 86 12.19 4.63 -12.24
N TRP A 87 11.88 4.69 -10.93
CA TRP A 87 12.93 4.94 -9.93
C TRP A 87 14.02 3.87 -9.89
N ARG A 88 13.70 2.64 -10.35
CA ARG A 88 14.64 1.53 -10.45
C ARG A 88 14.87 1.21 -11.93
N ASN A 89 16.12 1.36 -12.36
CA ASN A 89 16.65 1.09 -13.71
C ASN A 89 16.37 2.11 -14.83
N GLY A 90 15.75 3.27 -14.56
CA GLY A 90 15.77 4.45 -15.46
C GLY A 90 14.94 4.31 -16.72
#